data_AF-A0A539DR78-F1
#
_entry.id   AF-A0A539DR78-F1
#
_cell.length_a   1.000
_cell.length_b   1.000
_cell.length_c   1.000
_cell.angle_alpha   90.00
_cell.angle_beta   90.00
_cell.angle_gamma   90.00
#
_symmetry.space_group_name_H-M   'P 1'
#
loop_
_entity.id
_entity.type
_entity.pdbx_description
1 polymer ?
#
loop_
_entity_poly.entity_id
_entity_poly.type
_entity_poly.pdbx_seq_one_letter_code
_entity_poly.pdbx_strand_id
1 'polypeptide(L)'
;MPRPVRAGTGRIEAGEHPRQRVVAPATPAAVRAALAGDTGDEAAVAAGTPQCSPTPSPALVLLSRIGVVDPESLHSYRAAGGYQALRRAFDIGPVAVIREITDSGIVGRGGAAFPAGRKWDAVARQPARPHYLVCNADESEPGTFKDRVLMEGDPFALIESITIAAFATGCEQGYIYLRGEYPRARRMLENAITQATAHGLLGDDVMGTGVSFHLVPG
;
A
#
# COMPACT_ATOMS: atom_id res chain seq x y z
N MET A 1 -64.15 14.01 3.97
CA MET A 1 -62.97 14.73 3.45
C MET A 1 -61.71 13.96 3.83
N PRO A 2 -60.87 13.50 2.89
CA PRO A 2 -59.61 12.84 3.20
C PRO A 2 -58.50 13.88 3.49
N ARG A 3 -57.66 13.58 4.49
CA ARG A 3 -56.47 14.38 4.87
C ARG A 3 -55.41 14.33 3.76
N PRO A 4 -54.67 15.42 3.50
CA PRO A 4 -53.56 15.39 2.56
C PRO A 4 -52.37 14.64 3.16
N VAL A 5 -51.77 13.77 2.36
CA VAL A 5 -50.50 13.10 2.64
C VAL A 5 -49.38 14.14 2.56
N ARG A 6 -48.60 14.30 3.63
CA ARG A 6 -47.36 15.10 3.60
C ARG A 6 -46.35 14.43 2.68
N ALA A 7 -46.01 15.09 1.57
CA ALA A 7 -44.84 14.74 0.78
C ALA A 7 -43.58 15.06 1.61
N GLY A 8 -42.90 14.02 2.09
CA GLY A 8 -41.55 14.15 2.62
C GLY A 8 -40.58 14.40 1.47
N THR A 9 -40.25 15.66 1.22
CA THR A 9 -39.16 16.05 0.32
C THR A 9 -37.82 15.77 1.01
N GLY A 10 -37.35 14.54 0.85
CA GLY A 10 -36.03 14.11 1.30
C GLY A 10 -35.42 13.15 0.29
N ARG A 11 -35.42 13.53 -1.00
CA ARG A 11 -34.60 12.82 -1.98
C ARG A 11 -33.15 13.20 -1.68
N ILE A 12 -32.41 12.27 -1.06
CA ILE A 12 -30.97 12.38 -0.95
C ILE A 12 -30.42 12.16 -2.36
N GLU A 13 -30.01 13.25 -3.01
CA GLU A 13 -29.25 13.14 -4.25
C GLU A 13 -27.86 12.57 -3.91
N ALA A 14 -27.51 11.45 -4.54
CA ALA A 14 -26.16 10.92 -4.45
C ALA A 14 -25.22 11.93 -5.14
N GLY A 15 -24.25 12.47 -4.40
CA GLY A 15 -23.28 13.42 -4.97
C GLY A 15 -22.49 12.81 -6.12
N GLU A 16 -22.00 13.66 -7.03
CA GLU A 16 -21.30 13.25 -8.27
C GLU A 16 -20.03 12.42 -8.03
N HIS A 17 -19.47 12.45 -6.82
CA HIS A 17 -18.29 11.69 -6.44
C HIS A 17 -18.51 10.88 -5.16
N PRO A 18 -18.36 9.54 -5.19
CA PRO A 18 -18.40 8.75 -3.98
C PRO A 18 -17.25 9.16 -3.05
N ARG A 19 -17.58 9.52 -1.81
CA ARG A 19 -16.59 9.79 -0.76
C ARG A 19 -16.64 8.64 0.25
N GLN A 20 -15.52 7.97 0.43
CA GLN A 20 -15.33 6.98 1.49
C GLN A 20 -14.49 7.59 2.60
N ARG A 21 -14.84 7.27 3.84
CA ARG A 21 -14.17 7.81 5.01
C ARG A 21 -14.20 6.85 6.19
N VAL A 22 -13.09 6.75 6.91
CA VAL A 22 -13.05 6.00 8.17
C VAL A 22 -13.57 6.87 9.31
N VAL A 23 -14.59 6.37 10.04
CA VAL A 23 -15.09 6.96 11.28
C VAL A 23 -14.75 6.00 12.42
N ALA A 24 -13.78 6.37 13.25
CA ALA A 24 -13.34 5.56 14.38
C ALA A 24 -12.97 6.46 15.58
N PRO A 25 -13.47 6.17 16.81
CA PRO A 25 -14.51 5.19 17.11
C PRO A 25 -15.86 5.61 16.52
N ALA A 26 -16.64 4.64 16.03
CA ALA A 26 -17.95 4.87 15.43
C ALA A 26 -19.03 5.15 16.50
N THR A 27 -18.88 6.25 17.24
CA THR A 27 -19.88 6.67 18.23
C THR A 27 -21.15 7.16 17.53
N PRO A 28 -22.34 7.06 18.16
CA PRO A 28 -23.56 7.60 17.58
C PRO A 28 -23.47 9.10 17.22
N ALA A 29 -22.67 9.87 17.96
CA ALA A 29 -22.41 11.28 17.66
C ALA A 29 -21.56 11.45 16.38
N ALA A 30 -20.47 10.69 16.26
CA ALA A 30 -19.59 10.75 15.08
C ALA A 30 -20.32 10.29 13.80
N VAL A 31 -21.17 9.26 13.89
CA VAL A 31 -22.00 8.82 12.76
C VAL A 31 -23.00 9.90 12.36
N ARG A 32 -23.66 10.56 13.32
CA ARG A 32 -24.59 11.65 13.02
C ARG A 32 -23.89 12.86 12.38
N ALA A 33 -22.70 13.21 12.86
CA ALA A 33 -21.89 14.29 12.26
C ALA A 33 -21.54 13.96 10.81
N ALA A 34 -21.03 12.75 10.55
CA ALA A 34 -20.68 12.30 9.21
C ALA A 34 -21.89 12.30 8.25
N LEU A 35 -23.06 11.86 8.73
CA LEU A 35 -24.31 11.91 7.95
C LEU A 35 -24.81 13.34 7.70
N ALA A 36 -24.49 14.28 8.59
CA ALA A 36 -24.82 15.70 8.45
C ALA A 36 -23.84 16.46 7.54
N GLY A 37 -22.83 15.77 6.98
CA GLY A 37 -21.81 16.38 6.12
C GLY A 37 -20.66 17.04 6.89
N ASP A 38 -20.70 17.05 8.22
CA ASP A 38 -19.56 17.43 9.05
C ASP A 38 -18.63 16.23 9.17
N THR A 39 -17.54 16.27 8.40
CA THR A 39 -16.70 15.09 8.26
C THR A 39 -15.41 15.18 9.08
N GLY A 40 -14.88 16.37 9.42
CA GLY A 40 -13.61 16.55 10.16
C GLY A 40 -12.36 16.09 9.37
N ASP A 41 -11.31 15.59 10.04
CA ASP A 41 -10.10 14.93 9.46
C ASP A 41 -10.17 13.40 9.47
N GLU A 42 -9.75 12.76 8.37
CA GLU A 42 -10.04 11.33 8.15
C GLU A 42 -9.31 10.51 9.22
N ALA A 43 -10.01 9.59 9.89
CA ALA A 43 -9.41 8.89 11.02
C ALA A 43 -8.12 8.19 10.59
N ALA A 44 -7.09 8.27 11.43
CA ALA A 44 -5.83 7.60 11.20
C ALA A 44 -6.05 6.09 11.06
N VAL A 45 -5.32 5.44 10.13
CA VAL A 45 -5.41 3.99 9.89
C VAL A 45 -5.22 3.18 11.17
N ALA A 46 -4.33 3.64 12.05
CA ALA A 46 -4.08 3.03 13.36
C ALA A 46 -5.34 2.98 14.25
N ALA A 47 -6.25 3.96 14.17
CA ALA A 47 -7.49 3.95 14.95
C ALA A 47 -8.45 2.82 14.53
N GLY A 48 -8.34 2.33 13.30
CA GLY A 48 -9.09 1.19 12.78
C GLY A 48 -8.34 -0.14 12.84
N THR A 49 -7.12 -0.17 13.37
CA THR A 49 -6.24 -1.33 13.38
C THR A 49 -5.87 -1.69 14.81
N PRO A 50 -6.61 -2.58 15.51
CA PRO A 50 -6.42 -2.86 16.94
C PRO A 50 -5.00 -3.33 17.32
N GLN A 51 -4.27 -3.92 16.38
CA GLN A 51 -2.89 -4.38 16.56
C GLN A 51 -1.86 -3.24 16.51
N CYS A 52 -2.25 -2.05 16.02
CA CYS A 52 -1.38 -0.87 16.03
C CYS A 52 -1.38 -0.25 17.43
N SER A 53 -0.21 -0.17 18.02
CA SER A 53 0.04 0.42 19.34
C SER A 53 1.19 1.41 19.24
N PRO A 54 1.20 2.50 20.03
CA PRO A 54 2.38 3.37 20.15
C PRO A 54 3.67 2.62 20.54
N THR A 55 3.51 1.45 21.17
CA THR A 55 4.61 0.50 21.42
C THR A 55 4.27 -0.80 20.72
N PRO A 56 4.58 -0.93 19.41
CA PRO A 56 4.21 -2.12 18.64
C PRO A 56 4.99 -3.34 19.14
N SER A 57 4.32 -4.50 19.14
CA SER A 57 5.00 -5.76 19.46
C SER A 57 6.13 -6.02 18.45
N PRO A 58 7.31 -6.49 18.88
CA PRO A 58 8.40 -6.87 17.98
C PRO A 58 8.00 -7.93 16.94
N ALA A 59 6.92 -8.69 17.20
CA ALA A 59 6.39 -9.67 16.27
C ALA A 59 5.64 -9.05 15.07
N LEU A 60 5.22 -7.79 15.16
CA LEU A 60 4.43 -7.10 14.13
C LEU A 60 5.34 -6.37 13.13
N VAL A 61 6.09 -7.14 12.34
CA VAL A 61 7.09 -6.59 11.41
C VAL A 61 6.48 -5.58 10.42
N LEU A 62 5.43 -5.97 9.70
CA LEU A 62 4.79 -5.12 8.66
C LEU A 62 3.96 -3.97 9.24
N LEU A 63 3.44 -4.11 10.46
CA LEU A 63 2.61 -3.07 11.08
C LEU A 63 3.42 -2.12 11.97
N SER A 64 4.72 -2.36 12.15
CA SER A 64 5.58 -1.66 13.11
C SER A 64 5.63 -0.14 12.93
N ARG A 65 5.40 0.37 11.72
CA ARG A 65 5.39 1.81 11.41
C ARG A 65 4.00 2.44 11.37
N ILE A 66 2.93 1.64 11.34
CA ILE A 66 1.58 2.18 11.18
C ILE A 66 1.16 2.93 12.44
N GLY A 67 0.84 4.21 12.28
CA GLY A 67 0.55 5.13 13.39
C GLY A 67 1.78 5.68 14.11
N VAL A 68 2.99 5.33 13.66
CA VAL A 68 4.27 5.85 14.16
C VAL A 68 4.87 6.85 13.17
N VAL A 69 4.79 6.56 11.87
CA VAL A 69 5.25 7.45 10.79
C VAL A 69 4.07 8.19 10.16
N ASP A 70 4.37 9.34 9.56
CA ASP A 70 3.45 10.01 8.63
C ASP A 70 3.46 9.24 7.30
N PRO A 71 2.35 8.58 6.90
CA PRO A 71 2.28 7.78 5.68
C PRO A 71 2.41 8.62 4.40
N GLU A 72 2.20 9.93 4.47
CA GLU A 72 2.31 10.83 3.32
C GLU A 72 3.71 11.42 3.15
N SER A 73 4.64 11.16 4.07
CA SER A 73 5.95 11.80 4.11
C SER A 73 7.09 10.83 3.86
N LEU A 74 7.76 10.96 2.71
CA LEU A 74 9.00 10.23 2.41
C LEU A 74 10.08 10.51 3.47
N HIS A 75 10.13 11.74 3.99
CA HIS A 75 11.07 12.10 5.06
C HIS A 75 10.80 11.30 6.33
N SER A 76 9.54 11.20 6.76
CA SER A 76 9.15 10.40 7.92
C SER A 76 9.50 8.93 7.73
N TYR A 77 9.28 8.38 6.53
CA TYR A 77 9.64 7.00 6.21
C TYR A 77 11.15 6.76 6.33
N ARG A 78 11.98 7.65 5.76
CA ARG A 78 13.45 7.55 5.82
C ARG A 78 13.98 7.72 7.24
N ALA A 79 13.41 8.62 8.03
CA ALA A 79 13.77 8.80 9.44
C ALA A 79 13.51 7.54 10.28
N ALA A 80 12.52 6.73 9.89
CA ALA A 80 12.22 5.43 10.49
C ALA A 80 12.99 4.25 9.85
N GLY A 81 14.06 4.51 9.09
CA GLY A 81 14.91 3.49 8.48
C GLY A 81 14.48 3.02 7.08
N GLY A 82 13.49 3.67 6.47
CA GLY A 82 13.08 3.41 5.10
C GLY A 82 14.21 3.56 4.09
N TYR A 83 14.17 2.75 3.02
CA TYR A 83 15.18 2.67 1.95
C TYR A 83 16.55 2.11 2.35
N GLN A 84 16.72 1.66 3.60
CA GLN A 84 17.92 0.91 4.00
C GLN A 84 17.96 -0.49 3.38
N ALA A 85 16.81 -1.15 3.26
CA ALA A 85 16.73 -2.49 2.67
C ALA A 85 17.00 -2.44 1.16
N LEU A 86 16.48 -1.42 0.46
CA LEU A 86 16.80 -1.22 -0.97
C LEU A 86 18.28 -0.94 -1.21
N ARG A 87 18.91 -0.10 -0.39
CA ARG A 87 20.36 0.13 -0.47
C ARG A 87 21.13 -1.18 -0.30
N ARG A 88 20.78 -1.96 0.74
CA ARG A 88 21.39 -3.27 0.98
C ARG A 88 21.19 -4.22 -0.20
N ALA A 89 20.00 -4.23 -0.80
CA ALA A 89 19.70 -5.08 -1.95
C ALA A 89 20.67 -4.79 -3.11
N PHE A 90 20.93 -3.52 -3.41
CA PHE A 90 21.93 -3.15 -4.40
C PHE A 90 23.34 -3.59 -4.00
N ASP A 91 23.75 -3.42 -2.74
CA ASP A 91 25.08 -3.79 -2.25
C ASP A 91 25.37 -5.29 -2.39
N ILE A 92 24.36 -6.15 -2.17
CA ILE A 92 24.53 -7.62 -2.27
C ILE A 92 24.25 -8.18 -3.66
N GLY A 93 23.58 -7.41 -4.52
CA GLY A 93 23.21 -7.83 -5.87
C GLY A 93 21.98 -8.74 -5.94
N PRO A 94 21.37 -8.88 -7.14
CA PRO A 94 20.04 -9.48 -7.30
C PRO A 94 20.01 -10.96 -6.95
N VAL A 95 21.07 -11.71 -7.24
CA VAL A 95 21.19 -13.14 -6.92
C VAL A 95 21.20 -13.37 -5.41
N ALA A 96 21.91 -12.53 -4.65
CA ALA A 96 21.95 -12.64 -3.20
C ALA A 96 20.61 -12.24 -2.56
N VAL A 97 19.90 -11.26 -3.12
CA VAL A 97 18.53 -10.93 -2.71
C VAL A 97 17.60 -12.13 -2.86
N ILE A 98 17.59 -12.80 -4.03
CA ILE A 98 16.77 -14.00 -4.25
C ILE A 98 17.12 -15.10 -3.24
N ARG A 99 18.40 -15.26 -2.94
CA ARG A 99 18.86 -16.22 -1.92
C ARG A 99 18.30 -15.87 -0.53
N GLU A 100 18.40 -14.62 -0.07
CA GLU A 100 17.84 -14.22 1.23
C GLU A 100 16.33 -14.45 1.31
N ILE A 101 15.59 -14.15 0.24
CA ILE A 101 14.15 -14.42 0.16
C ILE A 101 13.86 -15.92 0.22
N THR A 102 14.69 -16.74 -0.44
CA THR A 102 14.57 -18.20 -0.39
C THR A 102 14.86 -18.73 1.02
N ASP A 103 15.95 -18.29 1.64
CA ASP A 103 16.41 -18.70 2.97
C ASP A 103 15.43 -18.24 4.06
N SER A 104 14.70 -17.13 3.85
CA SER A 104 13.65 -16.66 4.77
C SER A 104 12.42 -17.57 4.86
N GLY A 105 12.23 -18.45 3.86
CA GLY A 105 11.05 -19.30 3.76
C GLY A 105 9.73 -18.55 3.51
N ILE A 106 9.78 -17.29 3.08
CA ILE A 106 8.55 -16.52 2.82
C ILE A 106 7.75 -17.12 1.67
N VAL A 107 6.44 -17.24 1.89
CA VAL A 107 5.49 -17.79 0.93
C VAL A 107 4.49 -16.72 0.48
N GLY A 108 3.87 -16.95 -0.67
CA GLY A 108 2.79 -16.11 -1.16
C GLY A 108 1.65 -16.01 -0.15
N ARG A 109 1.29 -14.78 0.23
CA ARG A 109 0.25 -14.49 1.24
C ARG A 109 -1.17 -14.40 0.67
N GLY A 110 -1.35 -14.54 -0.64
CA GLY A 110 -2.65 -14.54 -1.32
C GLY A 110 -3.37 -15.89 -1.37
N GLY A 111 -3.03 -16.84 -0.48
CA GLY A 111 -3.74 -18.13 -0.34
C GLY A 111 -2.93 -19.36 -0.76
N ALA A 112 -2.30 -19.35 -1.94
CA ALA A 112 -1.62 -20.54 -2.47
C ALA A 112 -0.31 -20.95 -1.77
N ALA A 113 0.23 -20.09 -0.88
CA ALA A 113 1.44 -20.35 -0.09
C ALA A 113 2.66 -20.84 -0.92
N PHE A 114 2.77 -20.45 -2.19
CA PHE A 114 3.89 -20.82 -3.03
C PHE A 114 5.18 -20.12 -2.56
N PRO A 115 6.35 -20.80 -2.50
CA PRO A 115 7.60 -20.19 -2.07
C PRO A 115 8.01 -19.01 -2.94
N ALA A 116 8.17 -17.82 -2.34
CA ALA A 116 8.45 -16.60 -3.08
C ALA A 116 9.82 -16.65 -3.78
N GLY A 117 10.84 -17.16 -3.10
CA GLY A 117 12.20 -17.28 -3.66
C GLY A 117 12.25 -18.13 -4.93
N ARG A 118 11.53 -19.26 -4.97
CA ARG A 118 11.42 -20.09 -6.18
C ARG A 118 10.72 -19.36 -7.33
N LYS A 119 9.71 -18.55 -7.02
CA LYS A 119 9.02 -17.73 -8.03
C LYS A 119 9.96 -16.67 -8.59
N TRP A 120 10.71 -15.97 -7.73
CA TRP A 120 11.63 -14.92 -8.14
C TRP A 120 12.80 -15.47 -8.97
N ASP A 121 13.40 -16.58 -8.57
CA ASP A 121 14.46 -17.25 -9.34
C ASP A 121 13.96 -17.68 -10.74
N ALA A 122 12.74 -18.22 -10.82
CA ALA A 122 12.15 -18.60 -12.10
C ALA A 122 11.95 -17.41 -13.05
N VAL A 123 11.54 -16.25 -12.54
CA VAL A 123 11.42 -15.01 -13.33
C VAL A 123 12.79 -14.48 -13.73
N ALA A 124 13.72 -14.38 -12.79
CA ALA A 124 15.06 -13.84 -13.03
C ALA A 124 15.84 -14.61 -14.12
N ARG A 125 15.59 -15.92 -14.25
CA ARG A 125 16.20 -16.78 -15.26
C ARG A 125 15.55 -16.71 -16.64
N GLN A 126 14.41 -16.04 -16.79
CA GLN A 126 13.79 -15.94 -18.10
C GLN A 126 14.65 -15.07 -19.04
N PRO A 127 14.97 -15.57 -20.26
CA PRO A 127 15.74 -14.80 -21.22
C PRO A 127 14.89 -13.77 -21.96
N ALA A 128 13.57 -13.98 -22.02
CA ALA A 128 12.65 -13.12 -22.74
C ALA A 128 12.41 -11.80 -21.99
N ARG A 129 12.59 -10.68 -22.67
CA ARG A 129 12.40 -9.33 -22.13
C ARG A 129 11.25 -8.61 -22.85
N PRO A 130 10.61 -7.61 -22.21
CA PRO A 130 10.84 -7.12 -20.84
C PRO A 130 10.21 -8.01 -19.76
N HIS A 131 10.74 -7.94 -18.52
CA HIS A 131 10.08 -8.52 -17.35
C HIS A 131 9.19 -7.49 -16.66
N TYR A 132 8.05 -7.94 -16.15
CA TYR A 132 7.09 -7.10 -15.44
C TYR A 132 6.88 -7.57 -14.01
N LEU A 133 6.69 -6.62 -13.10
CA LEU A 133 6.24 -6.89 -11.74
C LEU A 133 4.78 -6.46 -11.59
N VAL A 134 3.93 -7.36 -11.10
CA VAL A 134 2.53 -7.04 -10.78
C VAL A 134 2.30 -7.26 -9.28
N CYS A 135 1.93 -6.19 -8.58
CA CYS A 135 1.42 -6.25 -7.22
C CYS A 135 -0.11 -6.40 -7.30
N ASN A 136 -0.63 -7.56 -6.87
CA ASN A 136 -2.06 -7.75 -6.75
C ASN A 136 -2.55 -7.15 -5.43
N ALA A 137 -3.23 -6.01 -5.51
CA ALA A 137 -3.87 -5.32 -4.39
C ALA A 137 -5.42 -5.36 -4.48
N ASP A 138 -5.96 -6.36 -5.19
CA ASP A 138 -7.39 -6.66 -5.20
C ASP A 138 -7.79 -7.50 -3.98
N GLU A 139 -7.86 -6.85 -2.82
CA GLU A 139 -8.32 -7.46 -1.57
C GLU A 139 -9.85 -7.56 -1.55
N SER A 140 -10.40 -8.52 -2.30
CA SER A 140 -11.83 -8.68 -2.54
C SER A 140 -12.53 -9.68 -1.59
N GLU A 141 -11.78 -10.41 -0.77
CA GLU A 141 -12.33 -11.37 0.20
C GLU A 141 -13.02 -10.68 1.39
N PRO A 142 -14.29 -11.03 1.73
CA PRO A 142 -14.99 -10.45 2.86
C PRO A 142 -14.21 -10.59 4.18
N GLY A 143 -14.10 -9.50 4.94
CA GLY A 143 -13.39 -9.47 6.22
C GLY A 143 -11.87 -9.29 6.12
N THR A 144 -11.30 -9.22 4.92
CA THR A 144 -9.89 -8.88 4.71
C THR A 144 -9.70 -7.38 4.49
N PHE A 145 -8.70 -6.81 5.16
CA PHE A 145 -8.35 -5.38 5.08
C PHE A 145 -6.85 -5.13 5.35
N LYS A 146 -6.04 -6.20 5.37
CA LYS A 146 -4.62 -6.15 5.73
C LYS A 146 -3.82 -5.36 4.69
N ASP A 147 -4.16 -5.52 3.41
CA ASP A 147 -3.44 -4.87 2.32
C ASP A 147 -3.79 -3.38 2.31
N ARG A 148 -5.09 -3.08 2.51
CA ARG A 148 -5.55 -1.69 2.67
C ARG A 148 -4.82 -0.97 3.79
N VAL A 149 -4.68 -1.61 4.95
CA VAL A 149 -3.98 -1.04 6.12
C VAL A 149 -2.52 -0.71 5.79
N LEU A 150 -1.82 -1.58 5.06
CA LEU A 150 -0.44 -1.32 4.65
C LEU A 150 -0.35 -0.20 3.62
N MET A 151 -1.22 -0.20 2.60
CA MET A 151 -1.21 0.83 1.55
C MET A 151 -1.60 2.22 2.08
N GLU A 152 -2.48 2.29 3.08
CA GLU A 152 -2.89 3.56 3.67
C GLU A 152 -1.95 4.02 4.80
N GLY A 153 -1.27 3.09 5.48
CA GLY A 153 -0.49 3.37 6.69
C GLY A 153 1.04 3.36 6.51
N ASP A 154 1.56 2.71 5.46
CA ASP A 154 2.99 2.66 5.14
C ASP A 154 3.23 2.42 3.63
N PRO A 155 2.73 3.30 2.74
CA PRO A 155 2.80 3.10 1.28
C PRO A 155 4.24 3.01 0.74
N PHE A 156 5.19 3.74 1.36
CA PHE A 156 6.59 3.72 0.94
C PHE A 156 7.26 2.36 1.17
N ALA A 157 6.87 1.62 2.21
CA ALA A 157 7.38 0.26 2.42
C ALA A 157 6.92 -0.71 1.32
N LEU A 158 5.69 -0.56 0.84
CA LEU A 158 5.23 -1.35 -0.30
C LEU A 158 6.05 -1.02 -1.55
N ILE A 159 6.23 0.27 -1.85
CA ILE A 159 7.03 0.71 -3.00
C ILE A 159 8.47 0.20 -2.89
N GLU A 160 9.12 0.35 -1.74
CA GLU A 160 10.49 -0.14 -1.52
C GLU A 160 10.58 -1.65 -1.77
N SER A 161 9.63 -2.43 -1.25
CA SER A 161 9.60 -3.87 -1.44
C SER A 161 9.39 -4.29 -2.90
N ILE A 162 8.55 -3.53 -3.63
CA ILE A 162 8.33 -3.71 -5.06
C ILE A 162 9.62 -3.41 -5.84
N THR A 163 10.32 -2.33 -5.51
CA THR A 163 11.60 -1.99 -6.17
C THR A 163 12.67 -3.05 -5.90
N ILE A 164 12.78 -3.57 -4.67
CA ILE A 164 13.69 -4.67 -4.34
C ILE A 164 13.37 -5.93 -5.17
N ALA A 165 12.09 -6.29 -5.24
CA ALA A 165 11.64 -7.43 -6.01
C ALA A 165 11.94 -7.25 -7.50
N ALA A 166 11.63 -6.07 -8.06
CA ALA A 166 11.90 -5.74 -9.46
C ALA A 166 13.40 -5.80 -9.78
N PHE A 167 14.25 -5.24 -8.93
CA PHE A 167 15.69 -5.33 -9.06
C PHE A 167 16.16 -6.80 -9.06
N ALA A 168 15.70 -7.59 -8.09
CA ALA A 168 16.08 -8.99 -7.96
C ALA A 168 15.67 -9.82 -9.19
N THR A 169 14.49 -9.57 -9.76
CA THR A 169 13.96 -10.31 -10.91
C THR A 169 14.26 -9.66 -12.26
N GLY A 170 14.97 -8.53 -12.28
CA GLY A 170 15.28 -7.76 -13.48
C GLY A 170 14.04 -7.20 -14.18
N CYS A 171 13.02 -6.78 -13.44
CA CYS A 171 11.85 -6.08 -14.00
C CYS A 171 12.15 -4.60 -14.17
N GLU A 172 11.77 -4.04 -15.31
CA GLU A 172 11.94 -2.62 -15.65
C GLU A 172 10.63 -1.84 -15.47
N GLN A 173 9.49 -2.55 -15.46
CA GLN A 173 8.16 -1.97 -15.32
C GLN A 173 7.32 -2.73 -14.30
N GLY A 174 6.66 -1.98 -13.43
CA GLY A 174 5.77 -2.47 -12.39
C GLY A 174 4.36 -1.90 -12.48
N TYR A 175 3.39 -2.66 -12.00
CA TYR A 175 1.98 -2.26 -11.88
C TYR A 175 1.43 -2.66 -10.51
N ILE A 176 0.66 -1.78 -9.89
CA ILE A 176 -0.15 -2.11 -8.71
C ILE A 176 -1.60 -2.24 -9.18
N TYR A 177 -2.14 -3.46 -9.24
CA TYR A 177 -3.56 -3.66 -9.54
C TYR A 177 -4.38 -3.41 -8.27
N LEU A 178 -4.89 -2.19 -8.11
CA LEU A 178 -5.68 -1.76 -6.97
C LEU A 178 -7.18 -1.75 -7.30
N ARG A 179 -7.98 -2.34 -6.42
CA ARG A 179 -9.43 -2.32 -6.56
C ARG A 179 -10.01 -0.89 -6.49
N GLY A 180 -11.08 -0.64 -7.24
CA GLY A 180 -11.70 0.69 -7.34
C GLY A 180 -12.30 1.21 -6.03
N GLU A 181 -12.58 0.31 -5.07
CA GLU A 181 -13.20 0.63 -3.79
C GLU A 181 -12.21 1.13 -2.73
N TYR A 182 -10.91 1.26 -3.04
CA TYR A 182 -9.89 1.78 -2.11
C TYR A 182 -9.34 3.16 -2.56
N PRO A 183 -10.17 4.22 -2.62
CA PRO A 183 -9.74 5.54 -3.09
C PRO A 183 -8.70 6.20 -2.18
N ARG A 184 -8.66 5.90 -0.88
CA ARG A 184 -7.62 6.41 0.03
C ARG A 184 -6.27 5.75 -0.27
N ALA A 185 -6.24 4.42 -0.35
CA ALA A 185 -5.03 3.68 -0.73
C ALA A 185 -4.47 4.17 -2.08
N ARG A 186 -5.33 4.41 -3.08
CA ARG A 186 -4.94 4.99 -4.37
C ARG A 186 -4.18 6.31 -4.18
N ARG A 187 -4.75 7.28 -3.46
CA ARG A 187 -4.10 8.59 -3.21
C ARG A 187 -2.77 8.44 -2.48
N MET A 188 -2.70 7.57 -1.47
CA MET A 188 -1.48 7.33 -0.70
C MET A 188 -0.37 6.73 -1.58
N LEU A 189 -0.71 5.76 -2.42
CA LEU A 189 0.24 5.15 -3.36
C LEU A 189 0.68 6.11 -4.45
N GLU A 190 -0.24 6.88 -5.05
CA GLU A 190 0.08 7.91 -6.04
C GLU A 190 1.06 8.94 -5.45
N ASN A 191 0.75 9.48 -4.28
CA ASN A 191 1.64 10.40 -3.56
C ASN A 191 3.03 9.79 -3.31
N ALA A 192 3.07 8.55 -2.81
CA ALA A 192 4.32 7.90 -2.48
C ALA A 192 5.16 7.56 -3.73
N ILE A 193 4.52 7.15 -4.84
CA ILE A 193 5.16 6.93 -6.15
C ILE A 193 5.72 8.24 -6.69
N THR A 194 4.95 9.33 -6.65
CA THR A 194 5.41 10.66 -7.07
C THR A 194 6.65 11.10 -6.27
N GLN A 195 6.61 10.99 -4.93
CA GLN A 195 7.75 11.35 -4.09
C GLN A 195 8.96 10.44 -4.32
N ALA A 196 8.76 9.13 -4.43
CA ALA A 196 9.84 8.19 -4.71
C ALA A 196 10.52 8.50 -6.05
N THR A 197 9.74 8.77 -7.10
CA THR A 197 10.26 9.15 -8.43
C THR A 197 11.04 10.47 -8.38
N ALA A 198 10.48 11.50 -7.74
CA ALA A 198 11.12 12.81 -7.61
C ALA A 198 12.46 12.78 -6.84
N HIS A 199 12.67 11.75 -6.00
CA HIS A 199 13.90 11.57 -5.22
C HIS A 199 14.83 10.47 -5.77
N GLY A 200 14.61 10.00 -7.00
CA GLY A 200 15.45 8.98 -7.64
C GLY A 200 15.37 7.61 -6.96
N LEU A 201 14.23 7.27 -6.35
CA LEU A 201 13.96 5.97 -5.73
C LEU A 201 13.13 5.05 -6.66
N LEU A 202 12.67 5.62 -7.78
CA LEU A 202 12.04 5.01 -8.95
C LEU A 202 12.49 5.81 -10.19
N GLY A 203 12.28 5.28 -11.38
CA GLY A 203 12.61 5.93 -12.65
C GLY A 203 13.83 5.30 -13.34
N ASP A 204 14.51 6.07 -14.18
CA ASP A 204 15.55 5.58 -15.09
C ASP A 204 16.87 5.19 -14.39
N ASP A 205 17.13 5.74 -13.20
CA ASP A 205 18.37 5.53 -12.46
C ASP A 205 18.12 5.52 -10.95
N VAL A 206 17.60 4.39 -10.46
CA VAL A 206 17.25 4.20 -9.05
C VAL A 206 18.52 4.27 -8.20
N MET A 207 18.56 5.24 -7.29
CA MET A 207 19.66 5.55 -6.38
C MET A 207 21.02 5.82 -7.05
N GLY A 208 21.05 6.16 -8.35
CA GLY A 208 22.31 6.37 -9.07
C GLY A 208 23.08 5.09 -9.38
N THR A 209 22.38 3.95 -9.48
CA THR A 209 22.97 2.61 -9.67
C THR A 209 23.00 2.16 -11.13
N GLY A 210 22.37 2.90 -12.04
CA GLY A 210 22.12 2.51 -13.43
C GLY A 210 20.95 1.53 -13.62
N VAL A 211 20.22 1.18 -12.55
CA VAL A 211 19.02 0.34 -12.62
C VAL A 211 17.80 1.21 -12.90
N SER A 212 17.04 0.88 -13.96
CA SER A 212 15.75 1.50 -14.25
C SER A 212 14.59 0.66 -13.70
N PHE A 213 13.63 1.31 -13.05
CA PHE A 213 12.35 0.71 -12.69
C PHE A 213 11.24 1.75 -12.57
N HIS A 214 10.21 1.63 -13.42
CA HIS A 214 9.03 2.48 -13.39
C HIS A 214 7.85 1.75 -12.75
N LEU A 215 7.07 2.45 -11.93
CA LEU A 215 5.91 1.89 -11.24
C LEU A 215 4.67 2.72 -11.54
N VAL A 216 3.63 2.07 -12.04
CA VAL A 216 2.35 2.72 -12.36
C VAL A 216 1.31 2.34 -11.29
N PRO A 217 0.63 3.31 -10.67
CA PRO A 217 -0.54 3.04 -9.82
C PRO A 217 -1.71 2.57 -10.71
N GLY A 218 -2.36 1.47 -10.33
CA GLY A 218 -3.61 1.01 -10.96
C GLY A 218 -4.84 1.66 -10.36
#